data_AF-A0A7W0SBI2-F1
#
_entry.id   AF-A0A7W0SBI2-F1
#
_cell.length_a   1.000
_cell.length_b   1.000
_cell.length_c   1.000
_cell.angle_alpha   90.00
_cell.angle_beta   90.00
_cell.angle_gamma   90.00
#
_symmetry.space_group_name_H-M   'P 1'
#
loop_
_entity.id
_entity.type
_entity.pdbx_description
1 polymer ?
#
loop_
_entity_poly.entity_id
_entity_poly.type
_entity_poly.pdbx_seq_one_letter_code
_entity_poly.pdbx_strand_id
1 'polypeptide(L)'
;MAEAGHFEVRELRIHGVGGSPGEALLGLRSRDDAVVVGEGRGTVFLARRAGREDRNVEGYDWGALTSSSPLQPLWILLLPFTLLNVAGWMHPSFDSAKRRQVDLIRMLVQALGILLTVTWTLWTAILLVDLVGYQLVARLWGQRWSGLGVAAGTVATGGAMFALFWIGRTTKKEFEARTPVPDVLADDEAMRRWGTEEALDSPAFFAHERDVDKGLSVHLLAAGIALCAVAIKSATAFGANRLLIGQLFTPVGGLQIGLLILLAFASWTTGGQVPGTRQPRMRSAVAATIAVALTNGCFSALVLLVGRQVIAEVKAGPASIEKPWGPELALLDIFLLVALVWAVFGALFIWKWARSGNAEDLAARRSWIGEELDGVEPTYRKKIARTRGLAEAGHRADALLSFFASSFLILSVIAASVRAEPSWNPMLWLQPPDATDLGFRVAEWVLPATVVAAIAVVRRSASTVRLRRTIGILWDVLTFWPRRFHPFAVRPYTERAVPEFQG
;
A
#
# COMPACT_ATOMS: atom_id res chain seq x y z
N MET A 1 -22.30 -57.37 8.48
CA MET A 1 -21.20 -56.50 8.97
C MET A 1 -20.63 -55.83 7.74
N ALA A 2 -20.83 -54.52 7.59
CA ALA A 2 -20.30 -53.76 6.46
C ALA A 2 -18.77 -53.60 6.64
N GLU A 3 -18.01 -53.85 5.58
CA GLU A 3 -16.57 -53.53 5.53
C GLU A 3 -16.38 -52.05 5.85
N ALA A 4 -15.68 -51.76 6.94
CA ALA A 4 -15.21 -50.42 7.22
C ALA A 4 -14.17 -50.06 6.14
N GLY A 5 -14.57 -49.24 5.17
CA GLY A 5 -13.65 -48.72 4.17
C GLY A 5 -12.46 -48.05 4.85
N HIS A 6 -11.24 -48.50 4.53
CA HIS A 6 -10.03 -47.80 4.96
C HIS A 6 -9.95 -46.45 4.25
N PHE A 7 -10.23 -45.38 4.98
CA PHE A 7 -9.96 -44.02 4.51
C PHE A 7 -8.46 -43.74 4.66
N GLU A 8 -7.77 -43.47 3.56
CA GLU A 8 -6.40 -42.95 3.59
C GLU A 8 -6.47 -41.47 3.98
N VAL A 9 -6.04 -41.15 5.20
CA VAL A 9 -5.98 -39.76 5.67
C VAL A 9 -4.65 -39.16 5.22
N ARG A 10 -4.71 -38.06 4.45
CA ARG A 10 -3.56 -37.21 4.16
C ARG A 10 -3.59 -35.93 5.01
N GLU A 11 -2.47 -35.62 5.64
CA GLU A 11 -2.20 -34.36 6.34
C GLU A 11 -1.54 -33.39 5.36
N LEU A 12 -2.12 -32.20 5.21
CA LEU A 12 -1.55 -31.12 4.41
C LEU A 12 -1.11 -29.97 5.32
N ARG A 13 0.20 -29.73 5.39
CA ARG A 13 0.80 -28.64 6.16
C ARG A 13 0.90 -27.39 5.31
N ILE A 14 0.52 -26.26 5.88
CA ILE A 14 0.62 -24.95 5.22
C ILE A 14 1.20 -23.97 6.23
N HIS A 15 2.21 -23.19 5.82
CA HIS A 15 2.75 -22.16 6.70
C HIS A 15 1.82 -20.94 6.73
N GLY A 16 1.76 -20.28 7.88
CA GLY A 16 1.12 -18.97 8.03
C GLY A 16 2.02 -17.81 7.57
N VAL A 17 1.52 -16.59 7.80
CA VAL A 17 2.22 -15.32 7.52
C VAL A 17 3.59 -15.28 8.20
N GLY A 18 4.65 -14.98 7.44
CA GLY A 18 6.03 -14.95 7.94
C GLY A 18 6.57 -16.27 8.50
N GLY A 19 5.89 -17.39 8.20
CA GLY A 19 6.13 -18.73 8.72
C GLY A 19 7.43 -19.38 8.24
N SER A 20 7.46 -20.71 8.22
CA SER A 20 8.63 -21.53 7.89
C SER A 20 8.42 -22.23 6.53
N PRO A 21 8.68 -21.56 5.39
CA PRO A 21 8.50 -22.16 4.07
C PRO A 21 9.51 -23.29 3.82
N GLY A 22 9.30 -24.04 2.74
CA GLY A 22 10.18 -25.11 2.30
C GLY A 22 10.17 -26.35 3.21
N GLU A 23 11.34 -26.95 3.35
CA GLU A 23 11.59 -28.15 4.16
C GLU A 23 11.19 -27.98 5.64
N ALA A 24 11.27 -26.76 6.16
CA ALA A 24 10.93 -26.45 7.55
C ALA A 24 9.41 -26.62 7.82
N LEU A 25 8.57 -26.50 6.79
CA LEU A 25 7.13 -26.79 6.85
C LEU A 25 6.86 -28.25 7.23
N LEU A 26 7.71 -29.15 6.76
CA LEU A 26 7.67 -30.57 7.06
C LEU A 26 8.39 -30.90 8.38
N GLY A 27 8.95 -29.92 9.09
CA GLY A 27 9.79 -30.13 10.28
C GLY A 27 11.17 -30.69 9.96
N LEU A 28 11.62 -30.56 8.71
CA LEU A 28 12.93 -31.01 8.25
C LEU A 28 13.95 -29.87 8.37
N ARG A 29 15.23 -30.24 8.51
CA ARG A 29 16.34 -29.28 8.61
C ARG A 29 17.13 -29.14 7.32
N SER A 30 17.10 -30.15 6.45
CA SER A 30 17.78 -30.14 5.16
C SER A 30 16.77 -30.20 4.03
N ARG A 31 17.06 -29.47 2.95
CA ARG A 31 16.32 -29.55 1.67
C ARG A 31 16.42 -30.93 1.04
N ASP A 32 17.53 -31.62 1.26
CA ASP A 32 17.75 -32.96 0.69
C ASP A 32 16.78 -33.99 1.28
N ASP A 33 16.22 -33.73 2.46
CA ASP A 33 15.23 -34.58 3.11
C ASP A 33 13.81 -34.35 2.56
N ALA A 34 13.61 -33.34 1.71
CA ALA A 34 12.35 -33.06 1.04
C ALA A 34 12.44 -33.38 -0.47
N VAL A 35 11.31 -33.75 -1.05
CA VAL A 35 11.12 -33.90 -2.50
C VAL A 35 9.91 -33.10 -2.92
N VAL A 36 10.00 -32.45 -4.07
CA VAL A 36 8.87 -31.77 -4.70
C VAL A 36 7.99 -32.84 -5.35
N VAL A 37 6.74 -32.94 -4.91
CA VAL A 37 5.73 -33.90 -5.41
C VAL A 37 4.70 -33.24 -6.31
N GLY A 38 4.63 -31.90 -6.29
CA GLY A 38 3.81 -31.10 -7.19
C GLY A 38 4.38 -29.69 -7.31
N GLU A 39 4.29 -29.10 -8.49
CA GLU A 39 4.77 -27.73 -8.75
C GLU A 39 3.63 -26.87 -9.30
N GLY A 40 3.38 -25.75 -8.61
CA GLY A 40 2.65 -24.62 -9.17
C GLY A 40 3.60 -23.51 -9.62
N ARG A 41 3.08 -22.39 -10.13
CA ARG A 41 3.93 -21.25 -10.51
C ARG A 41 4.24 -20.38 -9.28
N GLY A 42 5.37 -20.67 -8.63
CA GLY A 42 5.78 -19.99 -7.40
C GLY A 42 5.19 -20.59 -6.12
N THR A 43 4.54 -21.74 -6.24
CA THR A 43 4.04 -22.58 -5.15
C THR A 43 4.54 -24.01 -5.37
N VAL A 44 4.80 -24.76 -4.31
CA VAL A 44 5.27 -26.16 -4.41
C VAL A 44 4.62 -27.04 -3.36
N PHE A 45 4.33 -28.27 -3.74
CA PHE A 45 3.96 -29.36 -2.83
C PHE A 45 5.22 -30.16 -2.53
N LEU A 46 5.55 -30.25 -1.25
CA LEU A 46 6.73 -30.93 -0.72
C LEU A 46 6.30 -32.15 0.06
N ALA A 47 6.99 -33.26 -0.11
CA ALA A 47 6.86 -34.44 0.75
C ALA A 47 8.22 -34.83 1.31
N ARG A 48 8.23 -35.64 2.36
CA ARG A 48 9.48 -36.19 2.91
C ARG A 48 10.08 -37.19 1.91
N ARG A 49 11.40 -37.10 1.67
CA ARG A 49 12.13 -38.06 0.83
C ARG A 49 12.07 -39.44 1.49
N ALA A 50 11.68 -40.45 0.72
CA ALA A 50 11.24 -41.75 1.25
C ALA A 50 12.26 -42.43 2.20
N GLY A 51 11.79 -42.74 3.41
CA GLY A 51 12.49 -43.47 4.47
C GLY A 51 11.56 -43.75 5.66
N ARG A 52 10.59 -44.67 5.46
CA ARG A 52 9.57 -45.21 6.38
C ARG A 52 8.47 -44.24 6.89
N GLU A 53 7.23 -44.67 6.62
CA GLU A 53 5.97 -44.45 7.35
C GLU A 53 5.14 -43.17 7.13
N ASP A 54 5.68 -42.04 6.65
CA ASP A 54 4.90 -40.80 6.61
C ASP A 54 4.75 -40.17 5.20
N ARG A 55 4.21 -40.94 4.24
CA ARG A 55 3.80 -40.42 2.92
C ARG A 55 2.49 -39.64 2.95
N ASN A 56 1.81 -39.67 4.09
CA ASN A 56 0.53 -39.02 4.27
C ASN A 56 0.69 -37.52 4.56
N VAL A 57 1.89 -37.04 4.86
CA VAL A 57 2.16 -35.62 5.12
C VAL A 57 2.74 -34.95 3.88
N GLU A 58 1.98 -34.02 3.31
CA GLU A 58 2.42 -33.10 2.28
C GLU A 58 2.49 -31.67 2.84
N GLY A 59 3.39 -30.86 2.30
CA GLY A 59 3.57 -29.46 2.67
C GLY A 59 3.32 -28.57 1.46
N TYR A 60 2.38 -27.65 1.57
CA TYR A 60 2.12 -26.65 0.55
C TYR A 60 2.85 -25.34 0.90
N ASP A 61 3.87 -25.01 0.10
CA ASP A 61 4.69 -23.81 0.25
C ASP A 61 4.28 -22.75 -0.78
N TRP A 62 3.73 -21.64 -0.29
CA TRP A 62 3.38 -20.47 -1.10
C TRP A 62 4.36 -19.31 -0.91
N GLY A 63 5.36 -19.45 -0.03
CA GLY A 63 6.24 -18.37 0.39
C GLY A 63 7.02 -17.73 -0.76
N ALA A 64 7.28 -18.47 -1.85
CA ALA A 64 7.95 -17.92 -3.03
C ALA A 64 7.10 -16.85 -3.76
N LEU A 65 5.77 -16.86 -3.64
CA LEU A 65 4.89 -15.83 -4.22
C LEU A 65 5.15 -14.44 -3.63
N THR A 66 5.54 -14.37 -2.35
CA THR A 66 5.76 -13.10 -1.64
C THR A 66 7.22 -12.83 -1.31
N SER A 67 8.16 -13.73 -1.63
CA SER A 67 9.56 -13.59 -1.19
C SER A 67 10.65 -13.88 -2.23
N SER A 68 10.31 -14.48 -3.38
CA SER A 68 11.31 -14.93 -4.35
C SER A 68 11.63 -13.94 -5.48
N SER A 69 10.82 -12.90 -5.66
CA SER A 69 11.00 -11.95 -6.78
C SER A 69 12.14 -10.95 -6.53
N PRO A 70 13.11 -10.82 -7.46
CA PRO A 70 14.16 -9.79 -7.37
C PRO A 70 13.59 -8.37 -7.49
N LEU A 71 12.36 -8.23 -8.01
CA LEU A 71 11.64 -6.95 -8.14
C LEU A 71 10.73 -6.66 -6.94
N GLN A 72 10.65 -7.55 -5.94
CA GLN A 72 9.87 -7.31 -4.73
C GLN A 72 10.18 -5.96 -4.05
N PRO A 73 11.43 -5.46 -3.99
CA PRO A 73 11.70 -4.14 -3.44
C PRO A 73 10.93 -3.01 -4.14
N LEU A 74 10.63 -3.16 -5.45
CA LEU A 74 9.86 -2.18 -6.22
C LEU A 74 8.36 -2.20 -5.90
N TRP A 75 7.86 -3.23 -5.20
CA TRP A 75 6.45 -3.25 -4.75
C TRP A 75 6.10 -2.09 -3.83
N ILE A 76 7.10 -1.45 -3.20
CA ILE A 76 6.87 -0.22 -2.43
C ILE A 76 6.22 0.88 -3.28
N LEU A 77 6.49 0.91 -4.60
CA LEU A 77 5.85 1.84 -5.54
C LEU A 77 4.36 1.53 -5.76
N LEU A 78 3.96 0.28 -5.50
CA LEU A 78 2.58 -0.20 -5.59
C LEU A 78 1.85 -0.15 -4.24
N LEU A 79 2.56 0.17 -3.15
CA LEU A 79 2.00 0.18 -1.80
C LEU A 79 0.74 1.05 -1.67
N PRO A 80 0.66 2.28 -2.23
CA PRO A 80 -0.57 3.07 -2.15
C PRO A 80 -1.78 2.38 -2.77
N PHE A 81 -1.59 1.73 -3.93
CA PHE A 81 -2.63 0.98 -4.62
C PHE A 81 -3.08 -0.24 -3.81
N THR A 82 -2.12 -0.95 -3.21
CA THR A 82 -2.41 -2.11 -2.35
C THR A 82 -3.14 -1.70 -1.08
N LEU A 83 -2.74 -0.62 -0.42
CA LEU A 83 -3.42 -0.09 0.77
C LEU A 83 -4.87 0.31 0.45
N LEU A 84 -5.10 0.93 -0.71
CA LEU A 84 -6.45 1.29 -1.12
C LEU A 84 -7.29 0.06 -1.48
N ASN A 85 -6.67 -0.98 -2.06
CA ASN A 85 -7.33 -2.27 -2.24
C ASN A 85 -7.79 -2.85 -0.90
N VAL A 86 -6.89 -2.89 0.09
CA VAL A 86 -7.20 -3.35 1.45
C VAL A 86 -8.28 -2.48 2.11
N ALA A 87 -8.26 -1.16 1.90
CA ALA A 87 -9.24 -0.23 2.48
C ALA A 87 -10.70 -0.63 2.18
N GLY A 88 -10.97 -1.13 0.97
CA GLY A 88 -12.33 -1.56 0.58
C GLY A 88 -12.80 -2.85 1.27
N TRP A 89 -11.87 -3.62 1.85
CA TRP A 89 -12.12 -4.82 2.65
C TRP A 89 -12.25 -4.53 4.15
N MET A 90 -11.89 -3.33 4.61
CA MET A 90 -11.85 -2.96 6.03
C MET A 90 -13.19 -2.39 6.57
N HIS A 91 -14.32 -2.74 5.95
CA HIS A 91 -15.63 -2.29 6.39
C HIS A 91 -16.05 -2.91 7.74
N PRO A 92 -16.91 -2.24 8.53
CA PRO A 92 -17.10 -2.56 9.95
C PRO A 92 -17.93 -3.79 10.28
N SER A 93 -18.70 -4.31 9.32
CA SER A 93 -19.52 -5.51 9.51
C SER A 93 -19.68 -6.26 8.19
N PHE A 94 -19.78 -7.58 8.26
CA PHE A 94 -20.27 -8.44 7.18
C PHE A 94 -21.77 -8.75 7.33
N ASP A 95 -22.44 -8.15 8.32
CA ASP A 95 -23.88 -8.27 8.54
C ASP A 95 -24.68 -7.65 7.38
N SER A 96 -25.62 -8.42 6.84
CA SER A 96 -26.52 -8.02 5.77
C SER A 96 -27.38 -6.80 6.14
N ALA A 97 -27.67 -6.60 7.43
CA ALA A 97 -28.41 -5.42 7.92
C ALA A 97 -27.67 -4.10 7.64
N LYS A 98 -26.34 -4.12 7.48
CA LYS A 98 -25.50 -2.94 7.19
C LYS A 98 -25.07 -2.85 5.73
N ARG A 99 -25.70 -3.60 4.82
CA ARG A 99 -25.32 -3.69 3.41
C ARG A 99 -25.17 -2.34 2.72
N ARG A 100 -26.10 -1.39 2.93
CA ARG A 100 -26.00 -0.03 2.35
C ARG A 100 -24.75 0.74 2.81
N GLN A 101 -24.36 0.59 4.07
CA GLN A 101 -23.15 1.23 4.61
C GLN A 101 -21.89 0.60 3.96
N VAL A 102 -21.87 -0.71 3.82
CA VAL A 102 -20.78 -1.44 3.15
C VAL A 102 -20.68 -1.04 1.68
N ASP A 103 -21.81 -0.98 0.97
CA ASP A 103 -21.87 -0.56 -0.43
C ASP A 103 -21.38 0.88 -0.60
N LEU A 104 -21.78 1.80 0.30
CA LEU A 104 -21.26 3.17 0.31
C LEU A 104 -19.74 3.21 0.53
N ILE A 105 -19.22 2.49 1.54
CA ILE A 105 -17.77 2.42 1.80
C ILE A 105 -17.03 1.90 0.56
N ARG A 106 -17.52 0.82 -0.04
CA ARG A 106 -16.94 0.21 -1.24
C ARG A 106 -16.94 1.18 -2.43
N MET A 107 -18.05 1.87 -2.68
CA MET A 107 -18.14 2.90 -3.74
C MET A 107 -17.17 4.05 -3.49
N LEU A 108 -17.08 4.56 -2.25
CA LEU A 108 -16.15 5.65 -1.91
C LEU A 108 -14.70 5.24 -2.13
N VAL A 109 -14.32 4.00 -1.75
CA VAL A 109 -12.96 3.48 -1.98
C VAL A 109 -12.69 3.29 -3.48
N GLN A 110 -13.65 2.82 -4.28
CA GLN A 110 -13.50 2.73 -5.74
C GLN A 110 -13.29 4.11 -6.38
N ALA A 111 -14.07 5.11 -5.98
CA ALA A 111 -13.91 6.49 -6.45
C ALA A 111 -12.53 7.06 -6.07
N LEU A 112 -12.08 6.80 -4.84
CA LEU A 112 -10.72 7.15 -4.40
C LEU A 112 -9.65 6.42 -5.23
N GLY A 113 -9.91 5.20 -5.70
CA GLY A 113 -8.96 4.44 -6.53
C GLY A 113 -8.78 5.02 -7.91
N ILE A 114 -9.88 5.45 -8.53
CA ILE A 114 -9.85 6.19 -9.80
C ILE A 114 -9.08 7.51 -9.59
N LEU A 115 -9.40 8.26 -8.54
CA LEU A 115 -8.70 9.52 -8.25
C LEU A 115 -7.22 9.30 -7.94
N LEU A 116 -6.85 8.22 -7.25
CA LEU A 116 -5.45 7.90 -6.99
C LEU A 116 -4.67 7.64 -8.29
N THR A 117 -5.31 7.00 -9.27
CA THR A 117 -4.74 6.82 -10.62
C THR A 117 -4.58 8.15 -11.35
N VAL A 118 -5.59 9.03 -11.27
CA VAL A 118 -5.50 10.39 -11.82
C VAL A 118 -4.36 11.18 -11.16
N THR A 119 -4.29 11.18 -9.82
CA THR A 119 -3.23 11.83 -9.04
C THR A 119 -1.84 11.31 -9.43
N TRP A 120 -1.67 10.00 -9.59
CA TRP A 120 -0.39 9.42 -10.02
C TRP A 120 -0.02 9.88 -11.44
N THR A 121 -1.01 9.92 -12.35
CA THR A 121 -0.83 10.43 -13.73
C THR A 121 -0.41 11.90 -13.73
N LEU A 122 -1.07 12.73 -12.92
CA LEU A 122 -0.76 14.14 -12.81
C LEU A 122 0.64 14.36 -12.19
N TRP A 123 1.03 13.59 -11.18
CA TRP A 123 2.36 13.71 -10.58
C TRP A 123 3.48 13.35 -11.55
N THR A 124 3.28 12.28 -12.31
CA THR A 124 4.24 11.88 -13.36
C THR A 124 4.28 12.90 -14.50
N ALA A 125 3.14 13.50 -14.87
CA ALA A 125 3.11 14.60 -15.82
C ALA A 125 3.84 15.86 -15.30
N ILE A 126 3.69 16.24 -14.03
CA ILE A 126 4.45 17.36 -13.45
C ILE A 126 5.96 17.09 -13.55
N LEU A 127 6.40 15.88 -13.19
CA LEU A 127 7.81 15.52 -13.26
C LEU A 127 8.34 15.49 -14.70
N LEU A 128 7.65 14.78 -15.60
CA LEU A 128 8.17 14.46 -16.93
C LEU A 128 7.81 15.49 -17.99
N VAL A 129 6.62 16.09 -17.92
CA VAL A 129 6.12 17.07 -18.89
C VAL A 129 6.50 18.49 -18.47
N ASP A 130 6.12 18.92 -17.26
CA ASP A 130 6.39 20.31 -16.81
C ASP A 130 7.87 20.51 -16.47
N LEU A 131 8.41 19.74 -15.53
CA LEU A 131 9.76 19.95 -15.02
C LEU A 131 10.83 19.53 -16.03
N VAL A 132 10.83 18.26 -16.46
CA VAL A 132 11.87 17.73 -17.36
C VAL A 132 11.61 18.18 -18.81
N GLY A 133 10.41 17.94 -19.33
CA GLY A 133 10.08 18.17 -20.73
C GLY A 133 10.02 19.64 -21.13
N TYR A 134 9.51 20.50 -20.27
CA TYR A 134 9.32 21.91 -20.61
C TYR A 134 10.41 22.79 -19.99
N GLN A 135 10.52 22.80 -18.66
CA GLN A 135 11.36 23.73 -17.91
C GLN A 135 12.86 23.45 -18.01
N LEU A 136 13.28 22.17 -17.94
CA LEU A 136 14.69 21.79 -18.06
C LEU A 136 15.17 21.92 -19.51
N VAL A 137 14.39 21.44 -20.47
CA VAL A 137 14.68 21.58 -21.90
C VAL A 137 14.82 23.05 -22.31
N ALA A 138 13.94 23.92 -21.82
CA ALA A 138 14.04 25.37 -22.05
C ALA A 138 15.38 25.94 -21.57
N ARG A 139 15.85 25.51 -20.38
CA ARG A 139 17.12 25.97 -19.80
C ARG A 139 18.34 25.45 -20.55
N LEU A 140 18.33 24.20 -21.00
CA LEU A 140 19.47 23.56 -21.65
C LEU A 140 19.60 23.92 -23.13
N TRP A 141 18.47 24.00 -23.83
CA TRP A 141 18.45 24.10 -25.30
C TRP A 141 17.64 25.28 -25.83
N GLY A 142 16.94 26.01 -24.96
CA GLY A 142 16.10 27.16 -25.32
C GLY A 142 14.64 26.78 -25.58
N GLN A 143 13.76 27.78 -25.40
CA GLN A 143 12.29 27.61 -25.42
C GLN A 143 11.72 26.93 -26.68
N ARG A 144 12.40 27.09 -27.83
CA ARG A 144 11.99 26.45 -29.10
C ARG A 144 11.97 24.93 -29.06
N TRP A 145 12.79 24.31 -28.20
CA TRP A 145 12.86 22.84 -28.07
C TRP A 145 11.88 22.27 -27.05
N SER A 146 11.26 23.12 -26.21
CA SER A 146 10.34 22.68 -25.16
C SER A 146 9.10 21.96 -25.72
N GLY A 147 8.70 22.22 -26.97
CA GLY A 147 7.63 21.46 -27.61
C GLY A 147 7.96 19.97 -27.78
N LEU A 148 9.19 19.66 -28.20
CA LEU A 148 9.66 18.27 -28.32
C LEU A 148 9.83 17.62 -26.96
N GLY A 149 10.32 18.36 -25.96
CA GLY A 149 10.42 17.87 -24.60
C GLY A 149 9.07 17.58 -23.95
N VAL A 150 8.06 18.44 -24.17
CA VAL A 150 6.67 18.18 -23.73
C VAL A 150 6.09 16.94 -24.39
N ALA A 151 6.31 16.75 -25.70
CA ALA A 151 5.86 15.55 -26.41
C ALA A 151 6.53 14.28 -25.84
N ALA A 152 7.86 14.31 -25.64
CA ALA A 152 8.61 13.21 -25.05
C ALA A 152 8.16 12.91 -23.61
N GLY A 153 7.96 13.95 -22.78
CA GLY A 153 7.45 13.81 -21.42
C GLY A 153 6.03 13.22 -21.37
N THR A 154 5.18 13.60 -22.33
CA THR A 154 3.80 13.07 -22.43
C THR A 154 3.83 11.58 -22.79
N VAL A 155 4.66 11.20 -23.77
CA VAL A 155 4.86 9.78 -24.14
C VAL A 155 5.44 9.00 -22.96
N ALA A 156 6.41 9.55 -22.24
CA ALA A 156 7.00 8.90 -21.07
C ALA A 156 5.98 8.70 -19.94
N THR A 157 5.12 9.70 -19.68
CA THR A 157 4.04 9.62 -18.69
C THR A 157 3.02 8.54 -19.08
N GLY A 158 2.56 8.54 -20.34
CA GLY A 158 1.67 7.50 -20.87
C GLY A 158 2.32 6.12 -20.85
N GLY A 159 3.60 6.03 -21.19
CA GLY A 159 4.39 4.81 -21.13
C GLY A 159 4.52 4.24 -19.71
N ALA A 160 4.69 5.09 -18.70
CA ALA A 160 4.73 4.67 -17.30
C ALA A 160 3.38 4.10 -16.83
N MET A 161 2.27 4.71 -17.25
CA MET A 161 0.92 4.17 -16.99
C MET A 161 0.65 2.87 -17.75
N PHE A 162 1.07 2.81 -19.01
CA PHE A 162 0.97 1.59 -19.80
C PHE A 162 1.83 0.47 -19.21
N ALA A 163 3.01 0.78 -18.66
CA ALA A 163 3.85 -0.20 -17.97
C ALA A 163 3.15 -0.78 -16.74
N LEU A 164 2.50 0.05 -15.91
CA LEU A 164 1.70 -0.43 -14.77
C LEU A 164 0.52 -1.29 -15.23
N PHE A 165 -0.18 -0.89 -16.29
CA PHE A 165 -1.23 -1.68 -16.93
C PHE A 165 -0.69 -3.04 -17.44
N TRP A 166 0.43 -3.01 -18.14
CA TRP A 166 1.08 -4.17 -18.73
C TRP A 166 1.56 -5.15 -17.65
N ILE A 167 2.20 -4.67 -16.58
CA ILE A 167 2.62 -5.48 -15.44
C ILE A 167 1.39 -6.14 -14.79
N GLY A 168 0.31 -5.37 -14.58
CA GLY A 168 -0.95 -5.90 -14.05
C GLY A 168 -1.53 -7.05 -14.90
N ARG A 169 -1.42 -6.95 -16.24
CA ARG A 169 -1.96 -7.93 -17.20
C ARG A 169 -1.01 -9.08 -17.54
N THR A 170 0.31 -8.90 -17.51
CA THR A 170 1.28 -9.96 -17.85
C THR A 170 1.49 -10.92 -16.70
N THR A 171 1.63 -10.38 -15.48
CA THR A 171 1.61 -11.18 -14.24
C THR A 171 0.33 -12.03 -14.16
N LYS A 172 -0.75 -11.61 -14.81
CA LYS A 172 -2.00 -12.37 -14.93
C LYS A 172 -1.86 -13.64 -15.80
N LYS A 173 -1.60 -13.46 -17.10
CA LYS A 173 -1.48 -14.56 -18.08
C LYS A 173 -0.49 -15.64 -17.66
N GLU A 174 0.57 -15.20 -17.00
CA GLU A 174 1.63 -16.06 -16.51
C GLU A 174 1.19 -17.00 -15.37
N PHE A 175 0.36 -16.52 -14.45
CA PHE A 175 -0.16 -17.32 -13.34
C PHE A 175 -1.29 -18.27 -13.78
N GLU A 176 -2.10 -17.89 -14.77
CA GLU A 176 -3.26 -18.68 -15.23
C GLU A 176 -2.87 -19.85 -16.14
N ALA A 177 -1.70 -19.79 -16.78
CA ALA A 177 -1.28 -20.79 -17.77
C ALA A 177 -0.92 -22.19 -17.21
N ARG A 178 -1.02 -22.45 -15.89
CA ARG A 178 -0.47 -23.66 -15.26
C ARG A 178 -1.37 -24.43 -14.30
N THR A 179 -2.66 -24.12 -14.15
CA THR A 179 -3.57 -24.97 -13.37
C THR A 179 -4.93 -25.08 -14.05
N PRO A 180 -5.55 -26.27 -14.10
CA PRO A 180 -6.98 -26.33 -14.36
C PRO A 180 -7.71 -25.46 -13.33
N VAL A 181 -8.67 -24.66 -13.80
CA VAL A 181 -9.66 -24.05 -12.93
C VAL A 181 -10.43 -25.22 -12.31
N PRO A 182 -10.57 -25.35 -10.97
CA PRO A 182 -11.35 -26.41 -10.36
C PRO A 182 -12.70 -26.55 -11.08
N ASP A 183 -13.20 -27.77 -11.31
CA ASP A 183 -14.47 -27.99 -12.04
C ASP A 183 -15.63 -27.18 -11.42
N VAL A 184 -15.59 -26.97 -10.10
CA VAL A 184 -16.51 -26.13 -9.31
C VAL A 184 -16.53 -24.66 -9.78
N LEU A 185 -15.43 -24.17 -10.34
CA LEU A 185 -15.26 -22.81 -10.87
C LEU A 185 -15.40 -22.76 -12.41
N ALA A 186 -15.45 -23.90 -13.09
CA ALA A 186 -15.45 -23.98 -14.56
C ALA A 186 -16.82 -23.65 -15.19
N ASP A 187 -17.93 -24.03 -14.53
CA ASP A 187 -19.27 -24.03 -15.14
C ASP A 187 -20.14 -22.79 -14.87
N ASP A 188 -19.81 -21.93 -13.89
CA ASP A 188 -20.75 -20.90 -13.46
C ASP A 188 -20.44 -19.50 -14.01
N GLU A 189 -21.21 -19.07 -15.01
CA GLU A 189 -21.13 -17.72 -15.58
C GLU A 189 -21.48 -16.62 -14.56
N ALA A 190 -22.23 -16.98 -13.50
CA ALA A 190 -22.58 -16.12 -12.37
C ALA A 190 -21.41 -15.88 -11.40
N MET A 191 -20.44 -16.81 -11.29
CA MET A 191 -19.24 -16.66 -10.44
C MET A 191 -18.15 -15.76 -11.04
N ARG A 192 -18.38 -15.22 -12.25
CA ARG A 192 -17.42 -14.35 -12.96
C ARG A 192 -17.59 -12.86 -12.65
N ARG A 193 -18.50 -12.49 -11.74
CA ARG A 193 -18.72 -11.12 -11.26
C ARG A 193 -18.88 -11.12 -9.74
N TRP A 194 -18.32 -10.11 -9.09
CA TRP A 194 -18.45 -9.94 -7.63
C TRP A 194 -19.91 -9.94 -7.20
N GLY A 195 -20.28 -10.93 -6.39
CA GLY A 195 -21.56 -10.97 -5.72
C GLY A 195 -21.62 -9.93 -4.60
N THR A 196 -22.80 -9.35 -4.37
CA THR A 196 -22.98 -8.45 -3.21
C THR A 196 -23.02 -9.20 -1.88
N GLU A 197 -23.37 -10.48 -1.92
CA GLU A 197 -23.51 -11.37 -0.74
C GLU A 197 -22.29 -12.26 -0.52
N GLU A 198 -21.27 -12.08 -1.36
CA GLU A 198 -20.09 -12.93 -1.35
C GLU A 198 -19.23 -12.72 -0.10
N ALA A 199 -18.89 -13.83 0.53
CA ALA A 199 -18.14 -13.90 1.78
C ALA A 199 -16.84 -14.71 1.59
N LEU A 200 -15.97 -14.71 2.61
CA LEU A 200 -14.65 -15.36 2.56
C LEU A 200 -14.70 -16.87 2.28
N ASP A 201 -15.82 -17.51 2.58
CA ASP A 201 -16.09 -18.94 2.36
C ASP A 201 -16.69 -19.23 0.97
N SER A 202 -17.02 -18.19 0.20
CA SER A 202 -17.56 -18.35 -1.15
C SER A 202 -16.47 -18.94 -2.07
N PRO A 203 -16.78 -20.01 -2.84
CA PRO A 203 -15.77 -20.67 -3.68
C PRO A 203 -15.07 -19.72 -4.65
N ALA A 204 -15.81 -18.77 -5.23
CA ALA A 204 -15.30 -17.80 -6.18
C ALA A 204 -14.65 -16.56 -5.55
N PHE A 205 -14.59 -16.41 -4.22
CA PHE A 205 -14.15 -15.17 -3.56
C PHE A 205 -12.78 -14.68 -4.06
N PHE A 206 -11.85 -15.61 -4.29
CA PHE A 206 -10.50 -15.33 -4.79
C PHE A 206 -10.36 -15.43 -6.32
N ALA A 207 -11.44 -15.67 -7.07
CA ALA A 207 -11.47 -15.99 -8.49
C ALA A 207 -12.24 -14.95 -9.36
N HIS A 208 -11.88 -13.66 -9.25
CA HIS A 208 -12.61 -12.54 -9.89
C HIS A 208 -11.90 -11.87 -11.08
N GLU A 209 -11.36 -12.67 -11.99
CA GLU A 209 -10.45 -12.19 -13.04
C GLU A 209 -11.07 -11.19 -14.04
N ARG A 210 -12.35 -11.36 -14.40
CA ARG A 210 -13.02 -10.49 -15.39
C ARG A 210 -13.29 -9.09 -14.83
N ASP A 211 -13.61 -9.00 -13.55
CA ASP A 211 -13.88 -7.71 -12.92
C ASP A 211 -12.59 -6.91 -12.69
N VAL A 212 -11.47 -7.61 -12.45
CA VAL A 212 -10.14 -6.97 -12.48
C VAL A 212 -9.85 -6.38 -13.85
N ASP A 213 -10.14 -7.08 -14.96
CA ASP A 213 -9.92 -6.58 -16.33
C ASP A 213 -10.79 -5.36 -16.67
N LYS A 214 -12.07 -5.38 -16.25
CA LYS A 214 -12.96 -4.22 -16.39
C LYS A 214 -12.45 -3.05 -15.56
N GLY A 215 -12.09 -3.28 -14.30
CA GLY A 215 -11.51 -2.26 -13.42
C GLY A 215 -10.24 -1.66 -14.03
N LEU A 216 -9.35 -2.50 -14.56
CA LEU A 216 -8.13 -2.06 -15.23
C LEU A 216 -8.43 -1.14 -16.43
N SER A 217 -9.47 -1.45 -17.21
CA SER A 217 -9.92 -0.62 -18.34
C SER A 217 -10.46 0.75 -17.90
N VAL A 218 -11.22 0.79 -16.80
CA VAL A 218 -11.70 2.05 -16.19
C VAL A 218 -10.54 2.93 -15.73
N HIS A 219 -9.53 2.33 -15.08
CA HIS A 219 -8.34 3.06 -14.63
C HIS A 219 -7.48 3.55 -15.81
N LEU A 220 -7.36 2.77 -16.88
CA LEU A 220 -6.67 3.20 -18.10
C LEU A 220 -7.39 4.37 -18.77
N LEU A 221 -8.73 4.35 -18.82
CA LEU A 221 -9.54 5.46 -19.31
C LEU A 221 -9.33 6.71 -18.44
N ALA A 222 -9.36 6.57 -17.11
CA ALA A 222 -9.13 7.69 -16.19
C ALA A 222 -7.73 8.31 -16.37
N ALA A 223 -6.69 7.49 -16.52
CA ALA A 223 -5.34 7.96 -16.84
C ALA A 223 -5.28 8.66 -18.22
N GLY A 224 -5.98 8.13 -19.23
CA GLY A 224 -6.09 8.75 -20.55
C GLY A 224 -6.77 10.12 -20.51
N ILE A 225 -7.88 10.26 -19.77
CA ILE A 225 -8.56 11.54 -19.55
C ILE A 225 -7.64 12.53 -18.85
N ALA A 226 -6.90 12.10 -17.81
CA ALA A 226 -5.94 12.94 -17.12
C ALA A 226 -4.80 13.41 -18.05
N LEU A 227 -4.27 12.53 -18.91
CA LEU A 227 -3.28 12.87 -19.93
C LEU A 227 -3.81 13.87 -20.96
N CYS A 228 -5.06 13.72 -21.39
CA CYS A 228 -5.70 14.71 -22.27
C CYS A 228 -5.80 16.08 -21.58
N ALA A 229 -6.18 16.12 -20.30
CA ALA A 229 -6.22 17.37 -19.53
C ALA A 229 -4.81 18.00 -19.40
N VAL A 230 -3.77 17.19 -19.18
CA VAL A 230 -2.37 17.63 -19.19
C VAL A 230 -1.98 18.20 -20.55
N ALA A 231 -2.35 17.56 -21.66
CA ALA A 231 -2.04 18.03 -23.00
C ALA A 231 -2.72 19.37 -23.31
N ILE A 232 -4.02 19.50 -22.98
CA ILE A 232 -4.77 20.77 -23.11
C ILE A 232 -4.12 21.87 -22.26
N LYS A 233 -3.76 21.55 -21.02
CA LYS A 233 -3.11 22.51 -20.12
C LYS A 233 -1.74 22.94 -20.66
N SER A 234 -0.96 21.98 -21.17
CA SER A 234 0.35 22.23 -21.77
C SER A 234 0.26 23.12 -23.00
N ALA A 235 -0.74 22.88 -23.87
CA ALA A 235 -0.95 23.69 -25.07
C ALA A 235 -1.39 25.12 -24.74
N THR A 236 -2.30 25.28 -23.77
CA THR A 236 -2.82 26.61 -23.38
C THR A 236 -1.83 27.45 -22.59
N ALA A 237 -0.92 26.82 -21.84
CA ALA A 237 0.13 27.49 -21.08
C ALA A 237 1.48 27.57 -21.83
N PHE A 238 1.54 27.10 -23.07
CA PHE A 238 2.79 27.08 -23.83
C PHE A 238 3.29 28.50 -24.09
N GLY A 239 4.58 28.73 -23.86
CA GLY A 239 5.20 30.05 -23.92
C GLY A 239 5.21 30.81 -22.59
N ALA A 240 4.44 30.38 -21.58
CA ALA A 240 4.58 30.88 -20.22
C ALA A 240 5.85 30.31 -19.54
N ASN A 241 6.22 30.87 -18.38
CA ASN A 241 7.39 30.39 -17.61
C ASN A 241 7.27 28.92 -17.16
N ARG A 242 6.05 28.38 -17.07
CA ARG A 242 5.73 26.99 -16.71
C ARG A 242 4.37 26.58 -17.26
N LEU A 243 4.10 25.28 -17.35
CA LEU A 243 2.86 24.76 -17.93
C LEU A 243 1.66 24.78 -16.97
N LEU A 244 1.89 25.05 -15.68
CA LEU A 244 0.84 25.14 -14.66
C LEU A 244 -0.01 23.85 -14.57
N ILE A 245 0.58 22.69 -14.87
CA ILE A 245 -0.10 21.39 -14.78
C ILE A 245 -0.57 21.14 -13.34
N GLY A 246 0.16 21.67 -12.35
CA GLY A 246 -0.21 21.69 -10.95
C GLY A 246 -1.63 22.16 -10.63
N GLN A 247 -2.20 23.05 -11.43
CA GLN A 247 -3.57 23.55 -11.21
C GLN A 247 -4.66 22.46 -11.40
N LEU A 248 -4.33 21.36 -12.08
CA LEU A 248 -5.20 20.19 -12.19
C LEU A 248 -5.31 19.43 -10.85
N PHE A 249 -4.34 19.59 -9.94
CA PHE A 249 -4.38 18.95 -8.62
C PHE A 249 -5.43 19.54 -7.70
N THR A 250 -5.72 20.82 -7.81
CA THR A 250 -6.61 21.51 -6.89
C THR A 250 -8.02 20.90 -6.82
N PRO A 251 -8.74 20.68 -7.94
CA PRO A 251 -10.04 20.03 -7.89
C PRO A 251 -9.94 18.54 -7.53
N VAL A 252 -8.92 17.84 -8.00
CA VAL A 252 -8.71 16.40 -7.71
C VAL A 252 -8.44 16.17 -6.22
N GLY A 253 -7.55 16.97 -5.63
CA GLY A 253 -7.18 16.92 -4.21
C GLY A 253 -8.34 17.33 -3.32
N GLY A 254 -9.08 18.39 -3.68
CA GLY A 254 -10.30 18.79 -2.96
C GLY A 254 -11.34 17.66 -2.92
N LEU A 255 -11.59 17.02 -4.07
CA LEU A 255 -12.48 15.86 -4.14
C LEU A 255 -11.95 14.67 -3.34
N GLN A 256 -10.64 14.37 -3.40
CA GLN A 256 -10.03 13.30 -2.61
C GLN A 256 -10.20 13.52 -1.10
N ILE A 257 -9.91 14.72 -0.59
CA ILE A 257 -10.08 15.04 0.83
C ILE A 257 -11.56 14.95 1.23
N GLY A 258 -12.48 15.46 0.41
CA GLY A 258 -13.91 15.34 0.63
C GLY A 258 -14.39 13.88 0.71
N LEU A 259 -13.97 13.03 -0.23
CA LEU A 259 -14.30 11.60 -0.22
C LEU A 259 -13.66 10.85 0.96
N LEU A 260 -12.46 11.22 1.38
CA LEU A 260 -11.82 10.64 2.58
C LEU A 260 -12.58 11.01 3.86
N ILE A 261 -13.06 12.25 3.97
CA ILE A 261 -13.90 12.69 5.09
C ILE A 261 -15.22 11.92 5.10
N LEU A 262 -15.90 11.80 3.94
CA LEU A 262 -17.11 11.00 3.81
C LEU A 262 -16.87 9.53 4.16
N LEU A 263 -15.73 8.96 3.72
CA LEU A 263 -15.34 7.60 4.07
C LEU A 263 -15.05 7.45 5.56
N ALA A 264 -14.45 8.46 6.21
CA ALA A 264 -14.22 8.47 7.65
C ALA A 264 -15.55 8.42 8.41
N PHE A 265 -16.54 9.23 8.02
CA PHE A 265 -17.88 9.18 8.59
C PHE A 265 -18.60 7.85 8.30
N ALA A 266 -18.57 7.38 7.05
CA ALA A 266 -19.24 6.15 6.64
C ALA A 266 -18.64 4.91 7.31
N SER A 267 -17.33 4.89 7.55
CA SER A 267 -16.64 3.78 8.22
C SER A 267 -16.56 3.93 9.74
N TRP A 268 -17.10 5.01 10.31
CA TRP A 268 -17.06 5.27 11.75
C TRP A 268 -17.88 4.24 12.53
N THR A 269 -17.22 3.55 13.44
CA THR A 269 -17.89 2.67 14.43
C THR A 269 -17.48 3.04 15.83
N THR A 270 -18.44 3.08 16.75
CA THR A 270 -18.22 3.40 18.18
C THR A 270 -17.91 2.18 19.05
N GLY A 271 -18.04 0.96 18.53
CA GLY A 271 -17.73 -0.30 19.22
C GLY A 271 -17.07 -1.31 18.29
N GLY A 272 -16.00 -1.97 18.76
CA GLY A 272 -15.32 -3.01 18.01
C GLY A 272 -16.09 -4.34 18.01
N GLN A 273 -15.95 -5.13 16.94
CA GLN A 273 -16.46 -6.50 16.87
C GLN A 273 -15.77 -7.47 17.85
N VAL A 274 -14.67 -7.05 18.48
CA VAL A 274 -13.95 -7.84 19.49
C VAL A 274 -14.42 -7.42 20.89
N PRO A 275 -15.00 -8.33 21.69
CA PRO A 275 -15.37 -8.06 23.08
C PRO A 275 -14.23 -7.38 23.84
N GLY A 276 -14.54 -6.30 24.56
CA GLY A 276 -13.56 -5.52 25.33
C GLY A 276 -12.86 -4.37 24.57
N THR A 277 -13.07 -4.21 23.26
CA THR A 277 -12.50 -3.08 22.50
C THR A 277 -13.52 -1.96 22.27
N ARG A 278 -13.46 -0.90 23.09
CA ARG A 278 -14.36 0.29 23.02
C ARG A 278 -13.73 1.51 22.33
N GLN A 279 -12.94 1.30 21.26
CA GLN A 279 -12.32 2.42 20.56
C GLN A 279 -13.06 2.71 19.25
N PRO A 280 -13.36 3.99 18.95
CA PRO A 280 -13.90 4.35 17.67
C PRO A 280 -12.91 4.01 16.56
N ARG A 281 -13.41 3.47 15.45
CA ARG A 281 -12.60 2.96 14.33
C ARG A 281 -13.14 3.46 13.00
N MET A 282 -12.24 3.84 12.11
CA MET A 282 -12.52 4.25 10.72
C MET A 282 -11.53 3.58 9.74
N ARG A 283 -11.37 2.26 9.90
CA ARG A 283 -10.27 1.47 9.31
C ARG A 283 -10.10 1.64 7.79
N SER A 284 -11.21 1.61 7.05
CA SER A 284 -11.20 1.89 5.60
C SER A 284 -10.65 3.28 5.30
N ALA A 285 -11.12 4.30 6.03
CA ALA A 285 -10.63 5.67 5.85
C ALA A 285 -9.15 5.82 6.23
N VAL A 286 -8.69 5.13 7.28
CA VAL A 286 -7.28 5.13 7.69
C VAL A 286 -6.38 4.61 6.57
N ALA A 287 -6.68 3.41 6.03
CA ALA A 287 -5.87 2.83 4.96
C ALA A 287 -5.89 3.69 3.69
N ALA A 288 -7.07 4.22 3.30
CA ALA A 288 -7.20 5.11 2.16
C ALA A 288 -6.45 6.44 2.36
N THR A 289 -6.50 7.01 3.56
CA THR A 289 -5.79 8.25 3.90
C THR A 289 -4.29 8.04 3.83
N ILE A 290 -3.76 6.93 4.36
CA ILE A 290 -2.34 6.59 4.27
C ILE A 290 -1.92 6.43 2.80
N ALA A 291 -2.73 5.77 1.96
CA ALA A 291 -2.44 5.63 0.53
C ALA A 291 -2.32 6.99 -0.18
N VAL A 292 -3.29 7.88 0.03
CA VAL A 292 -3.31 9.23 -0.56
C VAL A 292 -2.16 10.09 -0.01
N ALA A 293 -1.91 10.06 1.29
CA ALA A 293 -0.86 10.83 1.93
C ALA A 293 0.54 10.37 1.48
N LEU A 294 0.77 9.05 1.41
CA LEU A 294 2.03 8.49 0.94
C LEU A 294 2.31 8.87 -0.52
N THR A 295 1.30 8.77 -1.39
CA THR A 295 1.44 9.14 -2.80
C THR A 295 1.81 10.61 -2.95
N ASN A 296 1.02 11.52 -2.37
CA ASN A 296 1.26 12.95 -2.50
C ASN A 296 2.57 13.37 -1.81
N GLY A 297 2.88 12.84 -0.63
CA GLY A 297 4.13 13.15 0.07
C GLY A 297 5.38 12.69 -0.70
N CYS A 298 5.37 11.46 -1.22
CA CYS A 298 6.50 10.92 -1.99
C CYS A 298 6.71 11.68 -3.31
N PHE A 299 5.65 11.94 -4.07
CA PHE A 299 5.80 12.68 -5.33
C PHE A 299 6.14 14.16 -5.12
N SER A 300 5.59 14.80 -4.08
CA SER A 300 6.00 16.15 -3.68
C SER A 300 7.51 16.21 -3.39
N ALA A 301 8.03 15.23 -2.66
CA ALA A 301 9.47 15.12 -2.38
C ALA A 301 10.31 14.92 -3.66
N LEU A 302 9.83 14.10 -4.62
CA LEU A 302 10.51 13.91 -5.91
C LEU A 302 10.51 15.19 -6.76
N VAL A 303 9.38 15.90 -6.80
CA VAL A 303 9.25 17.20 -7.49
C VAL A 303 10.23 18.22 -6.93
N LEU A 304 10.39 18.27 -5.60
CA LEU A 304 11.37 19.13 -4.95
C LEU A 304 12.81 18.70 -5.24
N LEU A 305 13.11 17.39 -5.21
CA LEU A 305 14.45 16.87 -5.55
C LEU A 305 14.85 17.26 -6.98
N VAL A 306 13.98 17.00 -7.95
CA VAL A 306 14.24 17.32 -9.36
C VAL A 306 14.27 18.83 -9.59
N GLY A 307 13.29 19.57 -9.07
CA GLY A 307 13.23 21.02 -9.21
C GLY A 307 14.45 21.74 -8.61
N ARG A 308 14.98 21.23 -7.50
CA ARG A 308 16.17 21.78 -6.86
C ARG A 308 17.47 21.39 -7.58
N GLN A 309 17.75 20.10 -7.69
CA GLN A 309 19.05 19.60 -8.15
C GLN A 309 19.23 19.78 -9.66
N VAL A 310 18.16 19.67 -10.43
CA VAL A 310 18.25 19.62 -11.90
C VAL A 310 17.93 20.98 -12.52
N ILE A 311 17.07 21.77 -11.90
CA ILE A 311 16.55 23.00 -12.52
C ILE A 311 17.16 24.27 -11.90
N ALA A 312 17.35 24.32 -10.57
CA ALA A 312 17.93 25.50 -9.91
C ALA A 312 19.45 25.62 -10.08
N GLU A 313 20.17 24.49 -10.23
CA GLU A 313 21.63 24.49 -10.42
C GLU A 313 22.07 24.75 -11.87
N VAL A 314 21.19 24.51 -12.85
CA VAL A 314 21.43 24.85 -14.26
C VAL A 314 21.22 26.36 -14.45
N LYS A 315 22.23 27.15 -14.08
CA LYS A 315 22.32 28.59 -14.37
C LYS A 315 22.45 28.82 -15.88
N ALA A 316 21.34 28.98 -16.58
CA ALA A 316 21.32 29.50 -17.94
C ALA A 316 20.20 30.53 -18.11
N GLY A 317 20.55 31.82 -17.96
CA GLY A 317 19.73 32.96 -18.40
C GLY A 317 19.30 33.95 -17.31
N PRO A 318 19.33 35.28 -17.58
CA PRO A 318 18.89 36.32 -16.66
C PRO A 318 17.36 36.40 -16.64
N ALA A 319 16.73 35.54 -15.84
CA ALA A 319 15.37 35.75 -15.38
C ALA A 319 15.24 35.10 -14.00
N SER A 320 14.94 35.91 -13.00
CA SER A 320 14.50 35.47 -11.68
C SER A 320 13.22 34.65 -11.83
N ILE A 321 13.35 33.34 -12.02
CA ILE A 321 12.20 32.46 -12.08
C ILE A 321 11.70 32.28 -10.65
N GLU A 322 10.51 32.82 -10.39
CA GLU A 322 9.64 32.45 -9.27
C GLU A 322 9.60 30.92 -9.14
N LYS A 323 9.50 30.43 -7.90
CA LYS A 323 9.62 29.00 -7.55
C LYS A 323 8.99 28.05 -8.59
N PRO A 324 9.68 26.98 -9.03
CA PRO A 324 9.27 26.17 -10.18
C PRO A 324 7.99 25.34 -9.96
N TRP A 325 7.45 25.35 -8.75
CA TRP A 325 6.31 24.56 -8.29
C TRP A 325 5.10 25.43 -7.91
N GLY A 326 3.90 24.88 -8.01
CA GLY A 326 2.62 25.56 -7.81
C GLY A 326 1.70 24.89 -6.77
N PRO A 327 0.36 24.93 -6.96
CA PRO A 327 -0.61 24.45 -5.98
C PRO A 327 -0.55 22.93 -5.72
N GLU A 328 0.16 22.15 -6.54
CA GLU A 328 0.46 20.74 -6.26
C GLU A 328 1.21 20.52 -4.94
N LEU A 329 1.98 21.53 -4.48
CA LEU A 329 2.69 21.50 -3.21
C LEU A 329 1.91 22.20 -2.07
N ALA A 330 0.62 22.48 -2.28
CA ALA A 330 -0.19 23.22 -1.31
C ALA A 330 -0.33 22.55 0.06
N LEU A 331 0.03 21.27 0.22
CA LEU A 331 0.01 20.54 1.49
C LEU A 331 1.41 20.11 1.97
N LEU A 332 2.49 20.64 1.37
CA LEU A 332 3.86 20.19 1.65
C LEU A 332 4.23 20.29 3.13
N ASP A 333 3.99 21.45 3.73
CA ASP A 333 4.23 21.74 5.14
C ASP A 333 3.34 20.91 6.07
N ILE A 334 2.12 20.58 5.62
CA ILE A 334 1.19 19.70 6.34
C ILE A 334 1.72 18.28 6.43
N PHE A 335 2.34 17.74 5.38
CA PHE A 335 2.98 16.43 5.46
C PHE A 335 4.07 16.38 6.52
N LEU A 336 4.92 17.41 6.60
CA LEU A 336 5.95 17.51 7.62
C LEU A 336 5.33 17.63 9.02
N LEU A 337 4.35 18.53 9.19
CA LEU A 337 3.69 18.76 10.47
C LEU A 337 3.01 17.48 10.98
N VAL A 338 2.26 16.79 10.12
CA VAL A 338 1.61 15.51 10.45
C VAL A 338 2.65 14.45 10.82
N ALA A 339 3.75 14.33 10.05
CA ALA A 339 4.81 13.37 10.35
C ALA A 339 5.46 13.63 11.72
N LEU A 340 5.72 14.90 12.06
CA LEU A 340 6.29 15.28 13.35
C LEU A 340 5.33 15.03 14.51
N VAL A 341 4.07 15.49 14.39
CA VAL A 341 3.03 15.27 15.39
C VAL A 341 2.80 13.77 15.61
N TRP A 342 2.77 13.00 14.54
CA TRP A 342 2.62 11.56 14.60
C TRP A 342 3.83 10.85 15.22
N ALA A 343 5.06 11.28 14.91
CA ALA A 343 6.27 10.73 15.50
C ALA A 343 6.32 10.97 17.03
N VAL A 344 5.98 12.18 17.47
CA VAL A 344 5.90 12.53 18.90
C VAL A 344 4.80 11.72 19.60
N PHE A 345 3.59 11.70 19.03
CA PHE A 345 2.48 10.92 19.58
C PHE A 345 2.82 9.43 19.62
N GLY A 346 3.41 8.88 18.57
CA GLY A 346 3.86 7.49 18.49
C GLY A 346 4.92 7.15 19.54
N ALA A 347 5.91 8.03 19.76
CA ALA A 347 6.91 7.85 20.80
C ALA A 347 6.28 7.83 22.20
N LEU A 348 5.39 8.77 22.50
CA LEU A 348 4.65 8.80 23.77
C LEU A 348 3.73 7.60 23.94
N PHE A 349 3.08 7.17 22.86
CA PHE A 349 2.21 5.99 22.83
C PHE A 349 2.99 4.71 23.12
N ILE A 350 4.10 4.48 22.40
CA ILE A 350 4.98 3.33 22.62
C ILE A 350 5.56 3.38 24.03
N TRP A 351 6.00 4.55 24.50
CA TRP A 351 6.53 4.72 25.85
C TRP A 351 5.49 4.38 26.93
N LYS A 352 4.26 4.86 26.78
CA LYS A 352 3.15 4.57 27.70
C LYS A 352 2.87 3.07 27.79
N TRP A 353 2.71 2.40 26.65
CA TRP A 353 2.34 0.98 26.61
C TRP A 353 3.50 0.04 26.92
N ALA A 354 4.73 0.39 26.53
CA ALA A 354 5.92 -0.37 26.92
C ALA A 354 6.12 -0.41 28.45
N ARG A 355 5.55 0.55 29.19
CA ARG A 355 5.58 0.60 30.66
C ARG A 355 4.33 0.01 31.33
N SER A 356 3.26 -0.26 30.60
CA SER A 356 2.02 -0.81 31.18
C SER A 356 2.03 -2.34 31.29
N GLY A 357 2.96 -3.02 30.60
CA GLY A 357 3.08 -4.47 30.69
C GLY A 357 3.58 -4.89 32.07
N ASN A 358 2.97 -5.94 32.61
CA ASN A 358 3.38 -6.55 33.88
C ASN A 358 3.77 -8.02 33.68
N ALA A 359 4.55 -8.53 34.63
CA ALA A 359 5.01 -9.92 34.67
C ALA A 359 5.05 -10.42 36.13
N GLU A 360 4.09 -9.94 36.94
CA GLU A 360 3.96 -10.27 38.36
C GLU A 360 3.39 -11.66 38.58
N ASP A 361 2.70 -12.21 37.58
CA ASP A 361 2.25 -13.59 37.48
C ASP A 361 3.42 -14.61 37.45
N LEU A 362 4.62 -14.17 37.08
CA LEU A 362 5.79 -15.05 37.04
C LEU A 362 6.39 -15.20 38.44
N ALA A 363 6.56 -16.44 38.90
CA ALA A 363 7.24 -16.73 40.17
C ALA A 363 8.64 -16.09 40.23
N ALA A 364 9.07 -15.65 41.40
CA ALA A 364 10.44 -15.16 41.60
C ALA A 364 11.40 -16.36 41.60
N ARG A 365 12.60 -16.18 41.02
CA ARG A 365 13.66 -17.19 41.12
C ARG A 365 14.10 -17.37 42.56
N ARG A 366 14.00 -18.58 43.09
CA ARG A 366 14.43 -18.97 44.44
C ARG A 366 15.43 -20.14 44.43
N SER A 367 15.50 -20.90 43.33
CA SER A 367 16.36 -22.07 43.14
C SER A 367 17.82 -21.68 42.92
N TRP A 368 18.73 -22.39 43.61
CA TRP A 368 20.18 -22.18 43.53
C TRP A 368 20.83 -22.98 42.38
N ILE A 369 22.14 -22.81 42.17
CA ILE A 369 22.88 -23.53 41.11
C ILE A 369 22.85 -25.03 41.40
N GLY A 370 22.27 -25.82 40.50
CA GLY A 370 22.17 -27.29 40.61
C GLY A 370 20.78 -27.80 41.00
N GLU A 371 19.84 -26.91 41.34
CA GLU A 371 18.44 -27.25 41.63
C GLU A 371 17.55 -27.11 40.39
N GLU A 372 16.36 -27.71 40.46
CA GLU A 372 15.32 -27.56 39.45
C GLU A 372 14.95 -26.08 39.31
N LEU A 373 14.95 -25.57 38.07
CA LEU A 373 14.74 -24.15 37.79
C LEU A 373 13.35 -23.72 38.26
N ASP A 374 13.29 -22.77 39.20
CA ASP A 374 12.04 -22.11 39.58
C ASP A 374 12.05 -20.62 39.22
N GLY A 375 10.88 -20.13 38.80
CA GLY A 375 10.63 -18.71 38.55
C GLY A 375 11.54 -18.02 37.53
N VAL A 376 11.52 -16.68 37.58
CA VAL A 376 12.19 -15.80 36.61
C VAL A 376 12.98 -14.72 37.33
N GLU A 377 14.23 -14.50 36.91
CA GLU A 377 15.11 -13.44 37.44
C GLU A 377 14.48 -12.05 37.25
N PRO A 378 14.69 -11.07 38.16
CA PRO A 378 14.16 -9.71 38.02
C PRO A 378 14.50 -9.03 36.69
N THR A 379 15.67 -9.31 36.12
CA THR A 379 16.09 -8.77 34.81
C THR A 379 15.23 -9.31 33.66
N TYR A 380 14.98 -10.63 33.64
CA TYR A 380 14.09 -11.27 32.68
C TYR A 380 12.64 -10.85 32.90
N ARG A 381 12.19 -10.70 34.15
CA ARG A 381 10.85 -10.19 34.47
C ARG A 381 10.62 -8.79 33.86
N LYS A 382 11.59 -7.87 34.00
CA LYS A 382 11.52 -6.54 33.35
C LYS A 382 11.48 -6.63 31.82
N LYS A 383 12.28 -7.53 31.22
CA LYS A 383 12.27 -7.76 29.76
C LYS A 383 10.92 -8.31 29.28
N ILE A 384 10.33 -9.26 30.00
CA ILE A 384 9.03 -9.85 29.67
C ILE A 384 7.92 -8.82 29.82
N ALA A 385 7.90 -8.08 30.94
CA ALA A 385 6.95 -7.00 31.16
C ALA A 385 6.98 -5.96 30.02
N ARG A 386 8.18 -5.51 29.63
CA ARG A 386 8.36 -4.59 28.49
C ARG A 386 7.87 -5.21 27.17
N THR A 387 8.15 -6.49 26.93
CA THR A 387 7.73 -7.19 25.71
C THR A 387 6.21 -7.34 25.64
N ARG A 388 5.56 -7.70 26.76
CA ARG A 388 4.10 -7.73 26.89
C ARG A 388 3.49 -6.33 26.67
N GLY A 389 4.10 -5.29 27.24
CA GLY A 389 3.67 -3.91 27.03
C GLY A 389 3.79 -3.44 25.57
N LEU A 390 4.87 -3.83 24.87
CA LEU A 390 5.03 -3.57 23.43
C LEU A 390 4.03 -4.37 22.58
N ALA A 391 3.69 -5.61 22.97
CA ALA A 391 2.65 -6.38 22.31
C ALA A 391 1.28 -5.71 22.48
N GLU A 392 0.96 -5.20 23.67
CA GLU A 392 -0.26 -4.40 23.91
C GLU A 392 -0.29 -3.12 23.07
N ALA A 393 0.85 -2.45 22.89
CA ALA A 393 0.96 -1.32 21.97
C ALA A 393 0.61 -1.75 20.53
N GLY A 394 1.07 -2.92 20.09
CA GLY A 394 0.75 -3.52 18.79
C GLY A 394 -0.76 -3.80 18.63
N HIS A 395 -1.42 -4.36 19.65
CA HIS A 395 -2.88 -4.57 19.65
C HIS A 395 -3.67 -3.27 19.53
N ARG A 396 -3.07 -2.13 19.90
CA ARG A 396 -3.65 -0.80 19.84
C ARG A 396 -3.12 0.07 18.70
N ALA A 397 -2.35 -0.49 17.76
CA ALA A 397 -1.78 0.25 16.62
C ALA A 397 -2.85 0.97 15.79
N ASP A 398 -4.08 0.47 15.74
CA ASP A 398 -5.24 1.10 15.10
C ASP A 398 -5.49 2.54 15.61
N ALA A 399 -5.27 2.81 16.91
CA ALA A 399 -5.40 4.16 17.47
C ALA A 399 -4.29 5.10 16.96
N LEU A 400 -3.07 4.59 16.83
CA LEU A 400 -1.93 5.34 16.29
C LEU A 400 -2.15 5.70 14.80
N LEU A 401 -2.67 4.76 14.02
CA LEU A 401 -2.98 4.98 12.60
C LEU A 401 -4.22 5.87 12.42
N SER A 402 -5.22 5.73 13.28
CA SER A 402 -6.39 6.63 13.30
C SER A 402 -5.99 8.06 13.63
N PHE A 403 -5.09 8.25 14.61
CA PHE A 403 -4.55 9.57 14.93
C PHE A 403 -3.82 10.19 13.73
N PHE A 404 -2.98 9.43 13.03
CA PHE A 404 -2.35 9.90 11.78
C PHE A 404 -3.39 10.38 10.77
N ALA A 405 -4.37 9.54 10.46
CA ALA A 405 -5.37 9.85 9.44
C ALA A 405 -6.23 11.06 9.84
N SER A 406 -6.67 11.14 11.10
CA SER A 406 -7.44 12.29 11.61
C SER A 406 -6.62 13.57 11.57
N SER A 407 -5.38 13.56 12.07
CA SER A 407 -4.50 14.72 12.03
C SER A 407 -4.25 15.18 10.60
N PHE A 408 -4.01 14.24 9.68
CA PHE A 408 -3.82 14.57 8.26
C PHE A 408 -5.05 15.24 7.65
N LEU A 409 -6.25 14.66 7.84
CA LEU A 409 -7.48 15.22 7.27
C LEU A 409 -7.83 16.58 7.88
N ILE A 410 -7.76 16.70 9.21
CA ILE A 410 -8.05 17.95 9.93
C ILE A 410 -7.08 19.05 9.49
N LEU A 411 -5.77 18.78 9.50
CA LEU A 411 -4.77 19.76 9.11
C LEU A 411 -4.84 20.11 7.61
N SER A 412 -5.23 19.16 6.75
CA SER A 412 -5.46 19.45 5.32
C SER A 412 -6.65 20.38 5.11
N VAL A 413 -7.75 20.18 5.86
CA VAL A 413 -8.92 21.07 5.80
C VAL A 413 -8.56 22.46 6.34
N ILE A 414 -7.87 22.54 7.49
CA ILE A 414 -7.42 23.82 8.06
C ILE A 414 -6.52 24.56 7.07
N ALA A 415 -5.52 23.87 6.50
CA ALA A 415 -4.62 24.45 5.51
C ALA A 415 -5.39 24.94 4.28
N ALA A 416 -6.32 24.14 3.78
CA ALA A 416 -7.17 24.51 2.66
C ALA A 416 -8.03 25.74 2.96
N SER A 417 -8.62 25.84 4.16
CA SER A 417 -9.42 27.01 4.57
C SER A 417 -8.59 28.27 4.73
N VAL A 418 -7.36 28.17 5.24
CA VAL A 418 -6.45 29.32 5.40
C VAL A 418 -5.89 29.80 4.05
N ARG A 419 -5.68 28.87 3.10
CA ARG A 419 -5.09 29.14 1.78
C ARG A 419 -6.14 29.30 0.67
N ALA A 420 -7.43 29.25 1.02
CA ALA A 420 -8.50 29.37 0.06
C ALA A 420 -8.58 30.81 -0.45
N GLU A 421 -8.50 30.97 -1.76
CA GLU A 421 -8.80 32.25 -2.42
C GLU A 421 -10.14 32.16 -3.14
N PRO A 422 -11.06 33.12 -2.91
CA PRO A 422 -12.33 33.18 -3.62
C PRO A 422 -12.10 33.23 -5.14
N SER A 423 -12.41 32.14 -5.83
CA SER A 423 -12.36 32.08 -7.28
C SER A 423 -13.47 31.20 -7.82
N TRP A 424 -14.04 31.60 -8.96
CA TRP A 424 -15.00 30.78 -9.71
C TRP A 424 -14.31 29.65 -10.49
N ASN A 425 -12.99 29.69 -10.58
CA ASN A 425 -12.20 28.68 -11.27
C ASN A 425 -11.75 27.60 -10.28
N PRO A 426 -12.25 26.35 -10.38
CA PRO A 426 -11.91 25.27 -9.45
C PRO A 426 -10.43 24.83 -9.53
N MET A 427 -9.64 25.38 -10.45
CA MET A 427 -8.20 25.14 -10.55
C MET A 427 -7.36 26.13 -9.73
N LEU A 428 -7.95 27.25 -9.30
CA LEU A 428 -7.26 28.40 -8.70
C LEU A 428 -7.72 28.74 -7.28
N TRP A 429 -8.55 27.90 -6.65
CA TRP A 429 -9.11 28.20 -5.32
C TRP A 429 -8.14 27.98 -4.16
N LEU A 430 -6.97 27.35 -4.38
CA LEU A 430 -6.01 27.03 -3.34
C LEU A 430 -4.62 27.54 -3.71
N GLN A 431 -4.03 28.33 -2.81
CA GLN A 431 -2.67 28.84 -2.98
C GLN A 431 -1.61 27.91 -2.38
N PRO A 432 -0.40 27.83 -2.97
CA PRO A 432 0.72 27.16 -2.34
C PRO A 432 1.16 27.91 -1.06
N PRO A 433 1.83 27.22 -0.12
CA PRO A 433 2.40 27.85 1.07
C PRO A 433 3.40 28.97 0.73
N ASP A 434 3.46 29.99 1.59
CA ASP A 434 4.41 31.08 1.46
C ASP A 434 5.84 30.52 1.48
N ALA A 435 6.62 30.99 0.52
CA ALA A 435 8.01 30.66 0.36
C ALA A 435 8.89 30.91 1.59
N THR A 436 8.53 31.92 2.38
CA THR A 436 9.24 32.37 3.56
C THR A 436 8.86 31.59 4.82
N ASP A 437 7.74 30.86 4.78
CA ASP A 437 7.27 30.03 5.88
C ASP A 437 8.36 29.04 6.31
N LEU A 438 8.63 29.02 7.61
CA LEU A 438 9.58 28.09 8.20
C LEU A 438 9.17 26.63 7.94
N GLY A 439 7.86 26.33 8.04
CA GLY A 439 7.34 24.98 7.80
C GLY A 439 7.63 24.51 6.38
N PHE A 440 7.41 25.38 5.39
CA PHE A 440 7.74 25.10 4.00
C PHE A 440 9.24 24.88 3.80
N ARG A 441 10.09 25.79 4.30
CA ARG A 441 11.55 25.71 4.14
C ARG A 441 12.15 24.45 4.76
N VAL A 442 11.63 24.01 5.90
CA VAL A 442 12.06 22.75 6.53
C VAL A 442 11.54 21.55 5.73
N ALA A 443 10.27 21.57 5.32
CA ALA A 443 9.67 20.48 4.54
C ALA A 443 10.37 20.27 3.19
N GLU A 444 10.83 21.36 2.57
CA GLU A 444 11.58 21.36 1.32
C GLU A 444 12.84 20.49 1.38
N TRP A 445 13.48 20.36 2.56
CA TRP A 445 14.66 19.52 2.74
C TRP A 445 14.34 18.14 3.33
N VAL A 446 13.46 18.12 4.34
CA VAL A 446 13.20 16.91 5.13
C VAL A 446 12.45 15.85 4.31
N LEU A 447 11.49 16.26 3.47
CA LEU A 447 10.70 15.31 2.68
C LEU A 447 11.55 14.60 1.62
N PRO A 448 12.34 15.32 0.78
CA PRO A 448 13.38 14.71 -0.05
C PRO A 448 14.30 13.72 0.67
N ALA A 449 14.87 14.13 1.81
CA ALA A 449 15.78 13.28 2.57
C ALA A 449 15.09 12.00 3.06
N THR A 450 13.81 12.09 3.42
CA THR A 450 13.00 10.94 3.84
C THR A 450 12.78 9.94 2.70
N VAL A 451 12.51 10.41 1.48
CA VAL A 451 12.38 9.53 0.30
C VAL A 451 13.71 8.86 -0.04
N VAL A 452 14.83 9.58 0.00
CA VAL A 452 16.17 9.01 -0.22
C VAL A 452 16.47 7.94 0.84
N ALA A 453 16.15 8.21 2.12
CA ALA A 453 16.30 7.24 3.19
C ALA A 453 15.41 5.99 2.98
N ALA A 454 14.16 6.17 2.54
CA ALA A 454 13.26 5.06 2.22
C ALA A 454 13.82 4.19 1.09
N ILE A 455 14.34 4.80 0.02
CA ILE A 455 15.01 4.08 -1.08
C ILE A 455 16.23 3.31 -0.56
N ALA A 456 17.04 3.91 0.32
CA ALA A 456 18.19 3.23 0.92
C ALA A 456 17.78 2.01 1.79
N VAL A 457 16.69 2.13 2.56
CA VAL A 457 16.12 1.01 3.33
C VAL A 457 15.63 -0.11 2.43
N VAL A 458 14.92 0.23 1.35
CA VAL A 458 14.44 -0.73 0.34
C VAL A 458 15.60 -1.45 -0.35
N ARG A 459 16.68 -0.72 -0.70
CA ARG A 459 17.90 -1.35 -1.25
C ARG A 459 18.59 -2.24 -0.23
N ARG A 460 18.63 -1.83 1.04
CA ARG A 460 19.23 -2.62 2.12
C ARG A 460 18.44 -3.90 2.42
N SER A 461 17.11 -3.88 2.31
CA SER A 461 16.28 -5.08 2.55
C SER A 461 16.59 -6.21 1.59
N ALA A 462 17.04 -5.91 0.36
CA ALA A 462 17.51 -6.91 -0.59
C ALA A 462 18.71 -7.71 -0.06
N SER A 463 19.56 -7.11 0.78
CA SER A 463 20.77 -7.75 1.32
C SER A 463 20.61 -8.36 2.72
N THR A 464 19.57 -7.96 3.48
CA THR A 464 19.45 -8.31 4.91
C THR A 464 18.25 -9.23 5.17
N VAL A 465 18.51 -10.48 5.57
CA VAL A 465 17.48 -11.52 5.83
C VAL A 465 16.42 -11.06 6.83
N ARG A 466 16.83 -10.47 7.96
CA ARG A 466 15.90 -10.00 9.00
C ARG A 466 14.93 -8.94 8.48
N LEU A 467 15.45 -7.95 7.75
CA LEU A 467 14.65 -6.86 7.19
C LEU A 467 13.72 -7.37 6.08
N ARG A 468 14.21 -8.30 5.24
CA ARG A 468 13.39 -9.00 4.25
C ARG A 468 12.23 -9.74 4.90
N ARG A 469 12.46 -10.47 5.99
CA ARG A 469 11.39 -11.19 6.71
C ARG A 469 10.33 -10.25 7.29
N THR A 470 10.74 -9.14 7.91
CA THR A 470 9.80 -8.15 8.45
C THR A 470 8.97 -7.50 7.35
N ILE A 471 9.58 -7.14 6.22
CA ILE A 471 8.87 -6.58 5.06
C ILE A 471 7.97 -7.64 4.42
N GLY A 472 8.41 -8.90 4.36
CA GLY A 472 7.63 -10.03 3.87
C GLY A 472 6.33 -10.22 4.64
N ILE A 473 6.38 -10.19 5.98
CA ILE A 473 5.18 -10.27 6.84
C ILE A 473 4.16 -9.17 6.48
N LEU A 474 4.63 -7.94 6.27
CA LEU A 474 3.75 -6.84 5.87
C LEU A 474 3.10 -7.12 4.51
N TRP A 475 3.87 -7.61 3.55
CA TRP A 475 3.35 -7.95 2.23
C TRP A 475 2.39 -9.13 2.26
N ASP A 476 2.67 -10.19 3.02
CA ASP A 476 1.76 -11.32 3.21
C ASP A 476 0.39 -10.80 3.69
N VAL A 477 0.35 -9.88 4.67
CA VAL A 477 -0.92 -9.30 5.14
C VAL A 477 -1.59 -8.41 4.09
N LEU A 478 -0.82 -7.54 3.42
CA LEU A 478 -1.37 -6.60 2.44
C LEU A 478 -1.83 -7.28 1.14
N THR A 479 -1.26 -8.43 0.81
CA THR A 479 -1.53 -9.22 -0.41
C THR A 479 -2.38 -10.45 -0.11
N PHE A 480 -3.13 -10.41 1.00
CA PHE A 480 -4.14 -11.44 1.29
C PHE A 480 -5.45 -11.20 0.52
N TRP A 481 -5.84 -9.95 0.31
CA TRP A 481 -7.20 -9.62 -0.16
C TRP A 481 -7.29 -9.50 -1.69
N PRO A 482 -8.31 -10.10 -2.34
CA PRO A 482 -8.51 -10.01 -3.78
C PRO A 482 -8.47 -8.59 -4.32
N ARG A 483 -7.95 -8.42 -5.54
CA ARG A 483 -7.93 -7.13 -6.23
C ARG A 483 -9.34 -6.77 -6.67
N ARG A 484 -9.97 -5.86 -5.93
CA ARG A 484 -11.32 -5.37 -6.22
C ARG A 484 -11.39 -3.86 -6.31
N PHE A 485 -10.60 -3.15 -5.51
CA PHE A 485 -10.71 -1.69 -5.38
C PHE A 485 -9.54 -0.94 -6.02
N HIS A 486 -8.46 -1.63 -6.38
CA HIS A 486 -7.41 -1.05 -7.21
C HIS A 486 -6.69 -2.10 -8.07
N PRO A 487 -6.71 -2.01 -9.41
CA PRO A 487 -6.12 -3.02 -10.30
C PRO A 487 -4.57 -3.05 -10.25
N PHE A 488 -3.92 -1.93 -9.94
CA PHE A 488 -2.46 -1.85 -9.77
C PHE A 488 -1.95 -2.27 -8.38
N ALA A 489 -2.83 -2.75 -7.49
CA ALA A 489 -2.38 -3.36 -6.25
C ALA A 489 -1.47 -4.57 -6.54
N VAL A 490 -0.50 -4.81 -5.66
CA VAL A 490 0.32 -6.02 -5.73
C VAL A 490 -0.60 -7.24 -5.75
N ARG A 491 -0.31 -8.18 -6.64
CA ARG A 491 -1.16 -9.36 -6.79
C ARG A 491 -1.21 -10.15 -5.48
N PRO A 492 -2.42 -10.46 -4.98
CA PRO A 492 -2.60 -11.30 -3.81
C PRO A 492 -2.08 -12.71 -4.05
N TYR A 493 -1.35 -13.27 -3.08
CA TYR A 493 -0.93 -14.67 -3.17
C TYR A 493 -2.13 -15.62 -3.07
N THR A 494 -3.21 -15.20 -2.41
CA THR A 494 -4.45 -15.96 -2.21
C THR A 494 -5.26 -16.16 -3.49
N GLU A 495 -5.19 -15.22 -4.45
CA GLU A 495 -5.74 -15.38 -5.82
C GLU A 495 -5.12 -16.58 -6.56
N ARG A 496 -4.02 -17.12 -6.05
CA ARG A 496 -3.39 -18.36 -6.53
C ARG A 496 -3.55 -19.49 -5.54
N ALA A 497 -3.16 -19.25 -4.30
CA ALA A 497 -3.03 -20.29 -3.30
C ALA A 497 -4.36 -20.88 -2.84
N VAL A 498 -5.45 -20.12 -2.84
CA VAL A 498 -6.76 -20.63 -2.44
C VAL A 498 -7.38 -21.48 -3.55
N PRO A 499 -7.44 -21.05 -4.82
CA PRO A 499 -7.91 -21.92 -5.91
C PRO A 499 -7.11 -23.21 -6.07
N GLU A 500 -5.77 -23.17 -5.96
CA GLU A 500 -4.92 -24.38 -5.99
C GLU A 500 -5.22 -25.35 -4.83
N PHE A 501 -5.75 -24.84 -3.72
CA PHE A 501 -6.14 -25.65 -2.58
C PHE A 501 -7.55 -26.23 -2.72
N GLN A 502 -8.42 -25.57 -3.51
CA GLN A 502 -9.80 -26.01 -3.73
C GLN A 502 -9.91 -27.17 -4.73
N GLY A 503 -8.89 -27.42 -5.56
CA GLY A 503 -8.83 -28.54 -6.50
C GLY A 503 -8.16 -28.16 -7.82
#